data_AF-A0A5B7HNF8-F1
#
_entry.id   AF-A0A5B7HNF8-F1
#
_cell.length_a   1.000
_cell.length_b   1.000
_cell.length_c   1.000
_cell.angle_alpha   90.00
_cell.angle_beta   90.00
_cell.angle_gamma   90.00
#
_symmetry.space_group_name_H-M   'P 1'
#
loop_
_entity.id
_entity.type
_entity.pdbx_description
1 polymer ?
#
loop_
_entity_poly.entity_id
_entity_poly.type
_entity_poly.pdbx_seq_one_letter_code
_entity_poly.pdbx_strand_id
1 'polypeptide(L)' 'MNNTEVIEALERDYRMPRPVTCPTKLYNMMLLCWARTPSFRPTFEDLHWQLDDFFNFEETEPDYRDIS' A
#
# COMPACT_ATOMS: atom_id res chain seq x y z
N MET A 1 -19.06 -10.16 -1.88
CA MET A 1 -18.20 -10.36 -0.70
C MET A 1 -19.00 -10.00 0.54
N ASN A 2 -19.44 -10.98 1.30
CA ASN A 2 -19.98 -10.77 2.64
C ASN A 2 -18.84 -10.77 3.69
N ASN A 3 -19.11 -10.43 4.95
CA ASN A 3 -18.07 -10.32 5.98
C ASN A 3 -17.32 -11.64 6.23
N THR A 4 -18.00 -12.77 6.14
CA THR A 4 -17.38 -14.10 6.31
C THR A 4 -16.38 -14.39 5.19
N GLU A 5 -16.77 -14.10 3.94
CA GLU A 5 -15.90 -14.27 2.77
C GLU A 5 -14.62 -13.42 2.87
N VAL A 6 -14.70 -12.24 3.49
CA VAL A 6 -13.52 -11.38 3.71
C VAL A 6 -12.56 -12.01 4.71
N ILE A 7 -13.06 -12.55 5.82
CA ILE A 7 -12.23 -13.21 6.83
C ILE A 7 -11.49 -14.41 6.21
N GLU A 8 -12.22 -15.28 5.51
CA GLU A 8 -11.63 -16.45 4.85
C GLU A 8 -10.58 -16.07 3.79
N ALA A 9 -10.81 -14.98 3.05
CA ALA A 9 -9.84 -14.49 2.08
C ALA A 9 -8.55 -14.00 2.77
N LEU A 10 -8.67 -13.22 3.85
CA LEU A 10 -7.52 -12.73 4.60
C LEU A 10 -6.69 -13.89 5.20
N GLU A 11 -7.36 -14.97 5.64
CA GLU A 11 -6.73 -16.20 6.13
C GLU A 11 -5.97 -16.97 5.05
N ARG A 12 -6.32 -16.79 3.77
CA ARG A 12 -5.60 -17.37 2.61
C ARG A 12 -4.56 -16.41 2.03
N ASP A 13 -4.11 -15.42 2.80
CA ASP A 13 -3.17 -14.36 2.39
C ASP A 13 -3.66 -13.47 1.25
N TYR A 14 -4.96 -13.48 0.93
CA TYR A 14 -5.50 -12.52 -0.03
C TYR A 14 -5.42 -11.10 0.51
N ARG A 15 -5.02 -10.17 -0.34
CA ARG A 15 -5.15 -8.72 -0.16
C ARG A 15 -5.75 -8.11 -1.41
N MET A 16 -6.44 -6.99 -1.26
CA MET A 16 -7.04 -6.30 -2.40
C MET A 16 -5.96 -5.94 -3.42
N PRO A 17 -6.18 -6.17 -4.73
CA PRO A 17 -5.23 -5.78 -5.76
C PRO A 17 -5.04 -4.26 -5.79
N ARG A 18 -3.89 -3.81 -6.29
CA ARG A 18 -3.60 -2.38 -6.45
C ARG A 18 -4.62 -1.74 -7.40
N PRO A 19 -5.32 -0.66 -6.99
CA PRO A 19 -6.13 0.13 -7.89
C PRO A 19 -5.29 0.75 -9.01
N VAL A 20 -5.85 0.91 -10.21
CA VAL A 20 -5.13 1.44 -11.38
C VAL A 20 -4.52 2.82 -11.09
N THR A 21 -5.27 3.68 -10.41
CA THR A 21 -4.87 5.06 -10.05
C THR A 21 -3.98 5.14 -8.82
N CYS A 22 -3.67 4.02 -8.17
CA CYS A 22 -2.87 4.02 -6.95
C CYS A 22 -1.38 3.86 -7.26
N PRO A 23 -0.51 4.81 -6.85
CA PRO A 23 0.94 4.70 -7.00
C PRO A 23 1.48 3.42 -6.36
N THR A 24 2.43 2.75 -7.03
CA THR A 24 3.03 1.50 -6.53
C THR A 24 3.65 1.67 -5.15
N LYS A 25 4.34 2.80 -4.90
CA LYS A 25 4.97 3.10 -3.60
C LYS A 25 3.94 3.20 -2.47
N LEU A 26 2.82 3.88 -2.70
CA LEU A 26 1.73 3.98 -1.73
C LEU A 26 1.06 2.62 -1.48
N TYR A 27 0.81 1.83 -2.52
CA TYR A 27 0.24 0.50 -2.36
C TYR A 27 1.14 -0.44 -1.57
N ASN A 28 2.46 -0.36 -1.75
CA ASN A 28 3.41 -1.13 -0.95
C ASN A 28 3.32 -0.78 0.55
N MET A 29 3.12 0.50 0.90
CA MET A 29 2.86 0.87 2.30
C MET A 29 1.57 0.24 2.84
N MET A 30 0.50 0.19 2.04
CA MET A 30 -0.74 -0.49 2.42
C MET A 30 -0.52 -1.98 2.70
N LEU A 31 0.29 -2.66 1.87
CA LEU A 31 0.64 -4.07 2.09
C LEU A 31 1.41 -4.28 3.41
N LEU A 32 2.31 -3.37 3.78
CA LEU A 32 3.00 -3.41 5.07
C LEU A 32 2.01 -3.27 6.24
N CYS A 33 1.06 -2.33 6.15
CA CYS A 33 0.00 -2.19 7.15
C CYS A 33 -0.89 -3.45 7.26
N TRP A 34 -1.08 -4.18 6.16
CA TRP A 34 -1.86 -5.41 6.12
C TRP A 34 -1.03 -6.69 6.35
N ALA A 35 0.18 -6.57 6.90
CA ALA A 35 0.98 -7.73 7.26
C ALA A 35 0.20 -8.67 8.20
N ARG A 36 0.29 -9.98 7.91
CA ARG A 36 -0.35 -11.04 8.69
C ARG A 36 0.11 -10.98 10.14
N THR A 37 1.42 -10.93 10.36
CA THR A 37 2.02 -10.80 11.68
C THR A 37 1.99 -9.35 12.14
N PRO A 38 1.35 -9.02 13.28
CA PRO A 38 1.23 -7.64 13.76
C PRO A 38 2.58 -6.94 13.96
N SER A 39 3.61 -7.67 14.39
CA SER A 39 4.95 -7.12 14.63
C SER A 39 5.69 -6.68 13.36
N PHE A 40 5.20 -7.03 12.17
CA PHE A 40 5.75 -6.56 10.89
C PHE A 40 5.02 -5.32 10.36
N ARG A 41 3.96 -4.88 11.02
CA ARG A 41 3.25 -3.67 10.63
C ARG A 41 4.08 -2.46 11.08
N PRO A 42 4.17 -1.40 10.25
CA PRO A 42 4.90 -0.20 10.62
C PRO A 42 4.22 0.47 11.81
N THR A 43 5.00 1.21 12.60
CA THR A 43 4.40 2.15 13.55
C THR A 43 3.76 3.32 12.80
N PHE A 44 2.91 4.08 13.47
CA PHE A 44 2.39 5.31 12.88
C PHE A 44 3.48 6.35 12.60
N GLU A 45 4.55 6.35 13.40
CA GLU A 45 5.73 7.20 13.17
C GLU A 45 6.43 6.81 11.86
N ASP A 46 6.73 5.52 11.66
CA ASP A 46 7.34 5.03 10.42
C ASP A 46 6.45 5.30 9.20
N LEU A 47 5.13 5.12 9.35
CA LEU A 47 4.17 5.38 8.28
C LEU A 47 4.11 6.87 7.93
N HIS A 48 4.19 7.75 8.94
CA HIS A 48 4.23 9.19 8.73
C HIS A 48 5.47 9.61 7.94
N TRP A 49 6.66 9.13 8.32
CA TRP A 49 7.90 9.40 7.59
C TRP A 49 7.85 8.90 6.15
N GLN A 50 7.32 7.68 5.92
CA GLN A 50 7.19 7.13 4.57
C GLN A 50 6.21 7.93 3.69
N LEU A 51 5.13 8.44 4.27
CA LEU A 51 4.15 9.25 3.56
C LEU A 51 4.70 10.64 3.26
N ASP A 52 5.37 11.27 4.23
CA ASP A 52 6.04 12.56 4.03
C ASP A 52 7.08 12.46 2.90
N ASP A 53 7.96 11.46 2.95
CA ASP A 53 8.90 11.14 1.88
C ASP A 53 8.18 10.90 0.53
N PHE A 54 7.07 10.17 0.53
CA PHE A 54 6.30 9.94 -0.70
C PHE A 54 5.79 11.24 -1.33
N PHE A 55 5.23 12.16 -0.56
CA PHE A 55 4.72 13.43 -1.08
C PHE A 55 5.82 14.41 -1.44
N ASN A 56 6.94 14.40 -0.71
CA ASN A 56 8.08 15.29 -0.97
C ASN A 56 8.91 14.84 -2.19
N PHE A 57 8.84 13.57 -2.59
CA PHE A 57 9.49 13.06 -3.81
C PHE A 57 8.70 13.32 -5.11
N GLU A 58 7.40 13.63 -5.04
CA GLU A 58 6.61 13.94 -6.25
C GLU A 58 6.94 15.32 -6.87
N GLU A 59 7.80 16.13 -6.25
CA GLU A 59 8.27 17.40 -6.83
C GLU A 59 9.36 17.24 -7.90
N THR A 60 9.97 16.05 -8.09
CA THR A 60 11.22 15.93 -8.89
C THR A 60 11.21 14.96 -10.08
N GLU A 61 10.16 14.17 -10.32
CA GLU A 61 10.16 13.19 -11.43
C GLU A 61 8.99 13.42 -12.41
N PRO A 62 9.24 13.87 -13.66
CA PRO A 62 8.21 13.90 -14.69
C PRO A 62 7.79 12.47 -15.07
N ASP A 63 6.48 12.22 -15.13
CA ASP A 63 5.91 10.91 -15.46
C ASP A 63 6.17 10.55 -16.93
N TYR A 64 7.16 9.67 -17.17
CA TYR A 64 7.49 9.16 -18.51
C TYR A 64 6.51 8.09 -19.02
N ARG A 65 5.38 7.81 -18.34
CA ARG A 65 4.45 6.73 -18.72
C ARG A 65 3.44 7.09 -19.81
N ASP A 66 3.44 8.32 -20.33
CA ASP A 66 2.58 8.73 -21.46
C ASP A 66 3.25 8.60 -22.85
N ILE A 67 4.44 7.98 -22.94
CA ILE A 67 5.11 7.71 -24.23
C ILE A 67 4.89 6.25 -24.65
N SER A 68 3.66 5.91 -25.03
CA SER A 68 3.36 4.76 -25.91
C SER A 68 2.03 4.95 -26.63
#